data_AF-A0A5I8UZC7-F1
#
_entry.id   AF-A0A5I8UZC7-F1
#
_cell.length_a   1.000
_cell.length_b   1.000
_cell.length_c   1.000
_cell.angle_alpha   90.00
_cell.angle_beta   90.00
_cell.angle_gamma   90.00
#
_symmetry.space_group_name_H-M   'P 1'
#
loop_
_entity.id
_entity.type
_entity.pdbx_description
1 polymer ?
#
loop_
_entity_poly.entity_id
_entity_poly.type
_entity_poly.pdbx_seq_one_letter_code
_entity_poly.pdbx_strand_id
1 'polypeptide(L)'
;MTNLKKRERAKTNASLISMVQRFSDITIMFGGLWFICEVSGLPFLYMHLLVALITLVVFQMLGGITDFYRSWRGVKMSTELTLLLQNWTLSLIFSAGLVAFNDDFDNRLATWLAWYALSSLGLVLCRSFIRFGAGWLRNRGYNTRRVAVAGDLPAGQALLDSFRNEPWLGFEVVGVYHDPKPGGVSADWAGNFEQLIDDAKASRIHNVYIAMSMSDGAMVKKLVRELADTTCSVILIPDVFTFNILHSRVEEMSGVPVVPLYDTPLSGINRLLKRAEDIVLASLILLLISPVLCCIALAVKLSSPGPVIFRQTRYGMDGKPIKVWKFRSMKVMENDKVVTQATQNDPRVTRVGNFLRRTSLDELPQFINVLTGGMSIVGPRPHAVAHNEQYRQLIEGYMLRHKMKPGITGWAQINGWRGETDTLEKMEKRVEFDLEYIREWSIWFDIKIVFLTIFKGFVNKAAY
;
A
#
# COMPACT_ATOMS: atom_id res chain seq x y z
N MET A 1 17.32 -9.10 40.28
CA MET A 1 16.24 -10.11 40.20
C MET A 1 14.91 -9.39 40.12
N THR A 2 14.42 -9.10 38.92
CA THR A 2 13.10 -8.50 38.69
C THR A 2 12.31 -9.48 37.85
N ASN A 3 11.37 -10.17 38.51
CA ASN A 3 10.43 -11.11 37.91
C ASN A 3 9.51 -10.33 36.94
N LEU A 4 9.89 -10.27 35.67
CA LEU A 4 8.99 -9.90 34.58
C LEU A 4 7.99 -11.04 34.41
N LYS A 5 6.85 -10.94 35.09
CA LYS A 5 5.67 -11.76 34.83
C LYS A 5 5.37 -11.67 33.33
N LYS A 6 5.58 -12.81 32.67
CA LYS A 6 5.16 -13.14 31.31
C LYS A 6 3.78 -12.51 31.06
N ARG A 7 3.72 -11.47 30.22
CA ARG A 7 2.46 -10.94 29.70
C ARG A 7 1.79 -12.10 28.96
N GLU A 8 0.81 -12.72 29.59
CA GLU A 8 -0.09 -13.63 28.88
C GLU A 8 -0.72 -12.83 27.73
N ARG A 9 -0.46 -13.27 26.50
CA ARG A 9 -1.11 -12.75 25.30
C ARG A 9 -2.61 -12.76 25.57
N ALA A 10 -3.26 -11.60 25.45
CA ALA A 10 -4.71 -11.47 25.51
C ALA A 10 -5.32 -12.54 24.60
N LYS A 11 -5.93 -13.56 25.19
CA LYS A 11 -6.62 -14.61 24.45
C LYS A 11 -7.77 -13.93 23.73
N THR A 12 -7.65 -13.81 22.41
CA THR A 12 -8.76 -13.45 21.53
C THR A 12 -9.80 -14.55 21.64
N ASN A 13 -10.77 -14.38 22.54
CA ASN A 13 -11.93 -15.26 22.59
C ASN A 13 -12.60 -15.20 21.21
N ALA A 14 -12.47 -16.27 20.44
CA ALA A 14 -13.11 -16.38 19.15
C ALA A 14 -14.62 -16.20 19.35
N SER A 15 -15.22 -15.21 18.68
CA SER A 15 -16.67 -15.04 18.73
C SER A 15 -17.34 -16.36 18.29
N LEU A 16 -18.47 -16.72 18.89
CA LEU A 16 -19.26 -17.90 18.46
C LEU A 16 -19.51 -17.90 16.95
N ILE A 17 -19.71 -16.72 16.37
CA ILE A 17 -19.86 -16.51 14.91
C ILE A 17 -18.62 -16.98 14.14
N SER A 18 -17.42 -16.64 14.62
CA SER A 18 -16.15 -17.06 14.00
C SER A 18 -15.97 -18.58 14.05
N MET A 19 -16.36 -19.23 15.15
CA MET A 19 -16.34 -20.69 15.25
C MET A 19 -17.32 -21.32 14.25
N VAL A 20 -18.57 -20.84 14.20
CA VAL A 20 -19.57 -21.32 13.24
C VAL A 20 -19.09 -21.17 11.80
N GLN A 21 -18.49 -20.04 11.46
CA GLN A 21 -17.91 -19.79 10.14
C GLN A 21 -16.79 -20.79 9.79
N ARG A 22 -15.87 -21.07 10.71
CA ARG A 22 -14.80 -22.06 10.46
C ARG A 22 -15.35 -23.45 10.22
N PHE A 23 -16.30 -23.88 11.03
CA PHE A 23 -16.93 -25.19 10.86
C PHE A 23 -17.70 -25.25 9.54
N SER A 24 -18.46 -24.21 9.18
CA SER A 24 -19.16 -24.17 7.90
C SER A 24 -18.20 -24.25 6.71
N ASP A 25 -17.08 -23.51 6.75
CA ASP A 25 -16.10 -23.50 5.66
C ASP A 25 -15.48 -24.90 5.47
N ILE A 26 -15.11 -25.56 6.57
CA ILE A 26 -14.59 -26.94 6.54
C ILE A 26 -15.64 -27.88 5.94
N THR A 27 -16.89 -27.82 6.41
CA THR A 27 -17.96 -28.68 5.90
C THR A 27 -18.23 -28.45 4.42
N ILE A 28 -18.22 -27.20 3.95
CA ILE A 28 -18.44 -26.85 2.54
C ILE A 28 -17.29 -27.35 1.66
N MET A 29 -16.04 -27.18 2.10
CA MET A 29 -14.87 -27.62 1.32
C MET A 29 -14.84 -29.16 1.17
N PHE A 30 -15.04 -29.89 2.26
CA PHE A 30 -15.04 -31.36 2.24
C PHE A 30 -16.29 -31.91 1.54
N GLY A 31 -17.47 -31.42 1.92
CA GLY A 31 -18.74 -31.85 1.34
C GLY A 31 -18.83 -31.51 -0.14
N GLY A 32 -18.28 -30.38 -0.57
CA GLY A 32 -18.21 -29.99 -1.97
C GLY A 32 -17.36 -30.95 -2.80
N LEU A 33 -16.17 -31.34 -2.31
CA LEU A 33 -15.33 -32.30 -3.03
C LEU A 33 -15.99 -33.67 -3.09
N TRP A 34 -16.52 -34.14 -1.97
CA TRP A 34 -17.23 -35.42 -1.88
C TRP A 34 -18.41 -35.48 -2.86
N PHE A 35 -19.23 -34.43 -2.90
CA PHE A 35 -20.37 -34.35 -3.82
C PHE A 35 -19.95 -34.38 -5.29
N ILE A 36 -18.86 -33.69 -5.66
CA ILE A 36 -18.35 -33.72 -7.03
C ILE A 36 -17.80 -35.10 -7.40
N CYS A 37 -17.11 -35.79 -6.48
CA CYS A 37 -16.67 -37.17 -6.71
C CYS A 37 -17.87 -38.09 -6.97
N GLU A 38 -18.92 -38.01 -6.15
CA GLU A 38 -20.14 -38.81 -6.29
C GLU A 38 -20.84 -38.56 -7.64
N VAL A 39 -21.04 -37.29 -8.01
CA VAL A 39 -21.69 -36.91 -9.28
C VAL A 39 -20.85 -37.31 -10.50
N SER A 40 -19.51 -37.31 -10.36
CA SER A 40 -18.59 -37.70 -11.43
C SER A 40 -18.40 -39.22 -11.53
N GLY A 41 -19.04 -40.00 -10.65
CA GLY A 41 -18.88 -41.46 -10.58
C GLY A 41 -17.47 -41.90 -10.14
N LEU A 42 -16.73 -41.04 -9.44
CA LEU A 42 -15.39 -41.32 -8.93
C LEU A 42 -15.47 -41.81 -7.48
N PRO A 43 -14.81 -42.93 -7.12
CA PRO A 43 -14.78 -43.37 -5.73
C PRO A 43 -14.02 -42.35 -4.88
N PHE A 44 -14.62 -41.89 -3.78
CA PHE A 44 -13.96 -40.98 -2.85
C PHE A 44 -12.87 -41.72 -2.04
N LEU A 45 -11.65 -41.75 -2.60
CA LEU A 45 -10.48 -42.40 -2.02
C LEU A 45 -9.68 -41.46 -1.09
N TYR A 46 -8.71 -42.04 -0.39
CA TYR A 46 -7.81 -41.32 0.52
C TYR A 46 -7.04 -40.17 -0.16
N MET A 47 -6.78 -40.26 -1.47
CA MET A 47 -6.14 -39.19 -2.24
C MET A 47 -7.00 -37.92 -2.29
N HIS A 48 -8.31 -38.04 -2.51
CA HIS A 48 -9.23 -36.88 -2.50
C HIS A 48 -9.36 -36.29 -1.10
N LEU A 49 -9.39 -37.14 -0.07
CA LEU A 49 -9.36 -36.69 1.32
C LEU A 49 -8.07 -35.89 1.62
N LEU A 50 -6.92 -36.38 1.15
CA LEU A 50 -5.64 -35.72 1.31
C LEU A 50 -5.60 -34.37 0.57
N VAL A 51 -6.14 -34.29 -0.64
CA VAL A 51 -6.31 -33.02 -1.37
C VAL A 51 -7.19 -32.03 -0.58
N ALA A 52 -8.32 -32.47 -0.04
CA ALA A 52 -9.17 -31.63 0.80
C ALA A 52 -8.44 -31.12 2.07
N LEU A 53 -7.65 -31.98 2.71
CA LEU A 53 -6.85 -31.63 3.88
C LEU A 53 -5.73 -30.63 3.54
N ILE A 54 -4.97 -30.84 2.45
CA ILE A 54 -3.96 -29.90 2.00
C ILE A 54 -4.61 -28.53 1.74
N THR A 55 -5.70 -28.50 0.97
CA THR A 55 -6.42 -27.26 0.67
C THR A 55 -6.97 -26.60 1.92
N LEU A 56 -7.44 -27.36 2.91
CA LEU A 56 -7.84 -26.80 4.20
C LEU A 56 -6.68 -26.16 4.94
N VAL A 57 -5.52 -26.83 5.02
CA VAL A 57 -4.33 -26.29 5.70
C VAL A 57 -3.89 -24.99 5.03
N VAL A 58 -3.78 -24.98 3.69
CA VAL A 58 -3.43 -23.78 2.92
C VAL A 58 -4.44 -22.66 3.15
N PHE A 59 -5.74 -22.98 3.12
CA PHE A 59 -6.81 -22.02 3.36
C PHE A 59 -6.77 -21.41 4.76
N GLN A 60 -6.48 -22.21 5.79
CA GLN A 60 -6.31 -21.73 7.16
C GLN A 60 -5.02 -20.91 7.34
N MET A 61 -3.93 -21.29 6.66
CA MET A 61 -2.68 -20.52 6.69
C MET A 61 -2.84 -19.15 6.03
N LEU A 62 -3.40 -19.09 4.82
CA LEU A 62 -3.68 -17.83 4.13
C LEU A 62 -4.72 -16.99 4.88
N GLY A 63 -5.75 -17.63 5.45
CA GLY A 63 -6.73 -16.99 6.31
C GLY A 63 -6.15 -16.44 7.62
N GLY A 64 -5.13 -17.10 8.18
CA GLY A 64 -4.40 -16.65 9.36
C GLY A 64 -3.53 -15.43 9.09
N ILE A 65 -2.84 -15.39 7.94
CA ILE A 65 -2.03 -14.25 7.50
C ILE A 65 -2.91 -13.02 7.24
N THR A 66 -4.11 -13.22 6.71
CA THR A 66 -5.07 -12.15 6.38
C THR A 66 -6.02 -11.78 7.52
N ASP A 67 -5.89 -12.41 8.70
CA ASP A 67 -6.77 -12.22 9.86
C ASP A 67 -8.28 -12.40 9.52
N PHE A 68 -8.57 -13.29 8.55
CA PHE A 68 -9.88 -13.47 7.90
C PHE A 68 -11.02 -13.85 8.86
N TYR A 69 -10.71 -14.53 9.98
CA TYR A 69 -11.70 -15.04 10.93
C TYR A 69 -12.02 -14.12 12.12
N ARG A 70 -11.64 -12.83 12.07
CA ARG A 70 -12.00 -11.87 13.12
C ARG A 70 -13.50 -11.52 13.09
N SER A 71 -14.03 -10.92 14.16
CA SER A 71 -15.41 -10.44 14.17
C SER A 71 -15.52 -9.17 13.30
N TRP A 72 -15.93 -9.32 12.05
CA TRP A 72 -16.10 -8.22 11.09
C TRP A 72 -17.38 -7.40 11.32
N ARG A 73 -17.60 -6.95 12.56
CA ARG A 73 -18.68 -6.01 12.90
C ARG A 73 -18.28 -4.64 12.34
N GLY A 74 -18.97 -4.14 11.31
CA GLY A 74 -18.70 -2.82 10.72
C GLY A 74 -18.07 -2.82 9.32
N VAL A 75 -17.68 -3.97 8.77
CA VAL A 75 -17.05 -4.03 7.44
C VAL A 75 -18.07 -4.35 6.35
N LYS A 76 -17.94 -3.71 5.18
CA LYS A 76 -18.82 -3.91 4.04
C LYS A 76 -18.88 -5.38 3.62
N MET A 77 -20.06 -5.83 3.20
CA MET A 77 -20.27 -7.22 2.79
C MET A 77 -19.44 -7.59 1.55
N SER A 78 -19.30 -6.66 0.61
CA SER A 78 -18.49 -6.85 -0.58
C SER A 78 -17.03 -7.15 -0.22
N THR A 79 -16.44 -6.38 0.69
CA THR A 79 -15.05 -6.60 1.14
C THR A 79 -14.85 -7.98 1.76
N GLU A 80 -15.79 -8.41 2.61
CA GLU A 80 -15.73 -9.74 3.23
C GLU A 80 -15.82 -10.87 2.19
N LEU A 81 -16.76 -10.75 1.23
CA LEU A 81 -16.93 -11.75 0.17
C LEU A 81 -15.76 -11.77 -0.82
N THR A 82 -15.20 -10.61 -1.18
CA THR A 82 -14.03 -10.53 -2.05
C THR A 82 -12.81 -11.18 -1.38
N LEU A 83 -12.58 -10.93 -0.09
CA LEU A 83 -11.49 -11.57 0.66
C LEU A 83 -11.70 -13.09 0.78
N LEU A 84 -12.92 -13.54 1.03
CA LEU A 84 -13.27 -14.97 1.07
C LEU A 84 -12.96 -15.66 -0.26
N LEU A 85 -13.42 -15.09 -1.38
CA LEU A 85 -13.18 -15.64 -2.70
C LEU A 85 -11.69 -15.59 -3.08
N GLN A 86 -10.99 -14.49 -2.79
CA GLN A 86 -9.54 -14.39 -3.01
C GLN A 86 -8.78 -15.47 -2.22
N ASN A 87 -9.10 -15.65 -0.93
CA ASN A 87 -8.49 -16.67 -0.09
C ASN A 87 -8.76 -18.08 -0.65
N TRP A 88 -10.01 -18.34 -1.05
CA TRP A 88 -10.40 -19.62 -1.64
C TRP A 88 -9.68 -19.92 -2.97
N THR A 89 -9.70 -18.96 -3.90
CA THR A 89 -9.03 -19.09 -5.20
C THR A 89 -7.52 -19.31 -5.04
N LEU A 90 -6.85 -18.52 -4.18
CA LEU A 90 -5.42 -18.68 -3.92
C LEU A 90 -5.10 -20.04 -3.28
N SER A 91 -5.95 -20.50 -2.36
CA SER A 91 -5.76 -21.80 -1.71
C SER A 91 -5.84 -22.95 -2.70
N LEU A 92 -6.82 -22.92 -3.61
CA LEU A 92 -6.94 -23.94 -4.64
C LEU A 92 -5.80 -23.89 -5.65
N ILE A 93 -5.38 -22.71 -6.10
CA ILE A 93 -4.24 -22.59 -7.04
C ILE A 93 -2.98 -23.16 -6.40
N PHE A 94 -2.72 -22.82 -5.13
CA PHE A 94 -1.55 -23.30 -4.42
C PHE A 94 -1.60 -24.81 -4.18
N SER A 95 -2.75 -25.36 -3.75
CA SER A 95 -2.94 -26.80 -3.58
C SER A 95 -2.83 -27.56 -4.90
N ALA A 96 -3.43 -27.05 -5.98
CA ALA A 96 -3.31 -27.66 -7.31
C ALA A 96 -1.85 -27.66 -7.76
N GLY A 97 -1.10 -26.58 -7.51
CA GLY A 97 0.34 -26.51 -7.77
C GLY A 97 1.16 -27.51 -6.96
N LEU A 98 0.84 -27.72 -5.67
CA LEU A 98 1.50 -28.73 -4.83
C LEU A 98 1.23 -30.16 -5.30
N VAL A 99 -0.02 -30.43 -5.68
CA VAL A 99 -0.49 -31.76 -6.08
C VAL A 99 -0.04 -32.10 -7.52
N ALA A 100 0.18 -31.09 -8.37
CA ALA A 100 0.63 -31.27 -9.75
C ALA A 100 2.01 -31.96 -9.90
N PHE A 101 2.80 -32.06 -8.82
CA PHE A 101 4.08 -32.77 -8.83
C PHE A 101 3.95 -34.29 -8.68
N ASN A 102 2.75 -34.81 -8.44
CA ASN A 102 2.52 -36.23 -8.19
C ASN A 102 1.35 -36.73 -9.05
N ASP A 103 1.64 -37.72 -9.90
CA ASP A 103 0.71 -38.30 -10.87
C ASP A 103 -0.37 -39.18 -10.23
N ASP A 104 -0.20 -39.59 -8.96
CA ASP A 104 -1.19 -40.41 -8.25
C ASP A 104 -2.49 -39.64 -7.94
N PHE A 105 -2.46 -38.31 -8.02
CA PHE A 105 -3.62 -37.48 -7.80
C PHE A 105 -4.40 -37.24 -9.08
N ASP A 106 -5.74 -37.33 -8.99
CA ASP A 106 -6.61 -36.99 -10.10
C ASP A 106 -6.55 -35.47 -10.38
N ASN A 107 -5.72 -35.10 -11.36
CA ASN A 107 -5.49 -33.74 -11.80
C ASN A 107 -6.46 -33.30 -12.91
N ARG A 108 -7.62 -33.97 -13.06
CA ARG A 108 -8.67 -33.55 -14.00
C ARG A 108 -9.14 -32.13 -13.67
N LEU A 109 -8.87 -31.21 -14.59
CA LEU A 109 -9.24 -29.80 -14.48
C LEU A 109 -10.75 -29.60 -14.27
N ALA A 110 -11.59 -30.48 -14.85
CA ALA A 110 -13.04 -30.45 -14.66
C ALA A 110 -13.45 -30.65 -13.18
N THR A 111 -12.82 -31.59 -12.47
CA THR A 111 -13.10 -31.86 -11.05
C THR A 111 -12.72 -30.66 -10.18
N TRP A 112 -11.55 -30.07 -10.44
CA TRP A 112 -11.09 -28.86 -9.74
C TRP A 112 -12.00 -27.64 -9.99
N LEU A 113 -12.42 -27.41 -11.24
CA LEU A 113 -13.35 -26.32 -11.58
C LEU A 113 -14.74 -26.52 -10.97
N ALA A 114 -15.27 -27.75 -11.00
CA ALA A 114 -16.56 -28.05 -10.40
C ALA A 114 -16.51 -27.90 -8.88
N TRP A 115 -15.45 -28.37 -8.23
CA TRP A 115 -15.24 -28.19 -6.80
C TRP A 115 -15.08 -26.72 -6.42
N TYR A 116 -14.33 -25.95 -7.22
CA TYR A 116 -14.21 -24.50 -7.06
C TYR A 116 -15.56 -23.80 -7.12
N ALA A 117 -16.37 -24.07 -8.15
CA ALA A 117 -17.66 -23.42 -8.36
C ALA A 117 -18.65 -23.76 -7.24
N LEU A 118 -18.77 -25.04 -6.89
CA LEU A 118 -19.69 -25.51 -5.84
C LEU A 118 -19.31 -24.96 -4.47
N SER A 119 -18.04 -25.04 -4.10
CA SER A 119 -17.56 -24.54 -2.80
C SER A 119 -17.66 -23.01 -2.74
N SER A 120 -17.35 -22.29 -3.83
CA SER A 120 -17.50 -20.82 -3.87
C SER A 120 -18.94 -20.42 -3.61
N LEU A 121 -19.89 -21.09 -4.27
CA LEU A 121 -21.31 -20.84 -4.06
C LEU A 121 -21.72 -21.14 -2.61
N GLY A 122 -21.31 -22.30 -2.08
CA GLY A 122 -21.60 -22.69 -0.70
C GLY A 122 -21.04 -21.71 0.33
N LEU A 123 -19.77 -21.32 0.17
CA LEU A 123 -19.08 -20.37 1.05
C LEU A 123 -19.78 -19.00 1.04
N VAL A 124 -20.10 -18.46 -0.14
CA VAL A 124 -20.80 -17.17 -0.28
C VAL A 124 -22.20 -17.23 0.35
N LEU A 125 -22.97 -18.29 0.07
CA LEU A 125 -24.32 -18.46 0.62
C LEU A 125 -24.28 -18.58 2.14
N CYS A 126 -23.43 -19.46 2.68
CA CYS A 126 -23.33 -19.68 4.12
C CYS A 126 -22.88 -18.40 4.84
N ARG A 127 -21.88 -17.69 4.30
CA ARG A 127 -21.40 -16.43 4.85
C ARG A 127 -22.48 -15.36 4.88
N SER A 128 -23.23 -15.25 3.79
CA SER A 128 -24.36 -14.33 3.66
C SER A 128 -25.45 -14.66 4.67
N PHE A 129 -25.76 -15.95 4.86
CA PHE A 129 -26.78 -16.41 5.80
C PHE A 129 -26.39 -16.17 7.26
N ILE A 130 -25.14 -16.47 7.64
CA ILE A 130 -24.60 -16.19 8.98
C ILE A 130 -24.69 -14.69 9.27
N ARG A 131 -24.31 -13.85 8.30
CA ARG A 131 -24.34 -12.40 8.45
C ARG A 131 -25.76 -11.84 8.55
N PHE A 132 -26.65 -12.30 7.68
CA PHE A 132 -28.07 -11.91 7.71
C PHE A 132 -28.73 -12.34 9.02
N GLY A 133 -28.53 -13.59 9.46
CA GLY A 133 -29.04 -14.10 10.73
C GLY A 133 -28.49 -13.33 11.94
N ALA A 134 -27.20 -13.01 11.95
CA ALA A 134 -26.60 -12.18 12.99
C ALA A 134 -27.15 -10.75 12.99
N GLY A 135 -27.37 -10.14 11.82
CA GLY A 135 -27.97 -8.82 11.69
C GLY A 135 -29.43 -8.80 12.15
N TRP A 136 -30.21 -9.79 11.76
CA TRP A 136 -31.59 -9.97 12.20
C TRP A 136 -31.70 -10.14 13.71
N LEU A 137 -30.81 -10.95 14.31
CA LEU A 137 -30.77 -11.16 15.76
C LEU A 137 -30.42 -9.87 16.51
N ARG A 138 -29.50 -9.06 15.97
CA ARG A 138 -29.12 -7.76 16.52
C ARG A 138 -30.23 -6.72 16.43
N ASN A 139 -30.97 -6.69 15.31
CA ASN A 139 -32.14 -5.82 15.16
C ASN A 139 -33.26 -6.14 16.16
N ARG A 140 -33.26 -7.36 16.73
CA ARG A 140 -34.17 -7.77 17.81
C ARG A 140 -33.64 -7.49 19.22
N GLY A 141 -32.52 -6.77 19.36
CA GLY A 141 -31.95 -6.37 20.65
C GLY A 141 -30.97 -7.37 21.26
N TYR A 142 -30.64 -8.47 20.58
CA TYR A 142 -29.66 -9.45 21.07
C TYR A 142 -28.24 -9.09 20.63
N ASN A 143 -27.25 -9.27 21.51
CA ASN A 143 -25.83 -8.95 21.23
C ASN A 143 -25.62 -7.47 20.81
N THR A 144 -26.45 -6.56 21.35
CA THR A 144 -26.26 -5.13 21.18
C THR A 144 -25.15 -4.61 22.09
N ARG A 145 -24.52 -3.50 21.70
CA ARG A 145 -23.48 -2.84 22.47
C ARG A 145 -23.77 -1.36 22.49
N ARG A 146 -23.96 -0.81 23.68
CA ARG A 146 -24.09 0.64 23.90
C ARG A 146 -22.75 1.32 23.70
N VAL A 147 -22.71 2.31 22.81
CA VAL A 147 -21.49 3.02 22.40
C VAL A 147 -21.61 4.51 22.67
N ALA A 148 -20.52 5.10 23.14
CA ALA A 148 -20.39 6.54 23.35
C ALA A 148 -19.11 7.06 22.69
N VAL A 149 -19.12 8.33 22.29
CA VAL A 149 -17.91 9.03 21.83
C VAL A 149 -17.49 10.04 22.89
N ALA A 150 -16.20 10.10 23.20
CA ALA A 150 -15.59 11.11 24.05
C ALA A 150 -14.81 12.10 23.18
N GLY A 151 -15.24 13.36 23.13
CA GLY A 151 -14.63 14.41 22.29
C GLY A 151 -15.49 14.84 21.09
N ASP A 152 -15.09 15.94 20.47
CA ASP A 152 -15.86 16.66 19.45
C ASP A 152 -15.24 16.59 18.03
N LEU A 153 -14.30 15.66 17.78
CA LEU A 153 -13.75 15.50 16.44
C LEU A 153 -14.83 15.03 15.44
N PRO A 154 -14.88 15.60 14.21
CA PRO A 154 -15.84 15.20 13.17
C PRO A 154 -15.80 13.70 12.83
N ALA A 155 -14.63 13.07 12.95
CA ALA A 155 -14.47 11.63 12.73
C ALA A 155 -15.28 10.78 13.73
N GLY A 156 -15.42 11.23 14.98
CA GLY A 156 -16.24 10.58 15.99
C GLY A 156 -17.74 10.70 15.66
N GLN A 157 -18.17 11.88 15.23
CA GLN A 157 -19.56 12.12 14.81
C GLN A 157 -19.94 11.25 13.60
N ALA A 158 -19.10 11.23 12.56
CA ALA A 158 -19.32 10.40 11.37
C ALA A 158 -19.41 8.90 11.72
N LEU A 159 -18.68 8.44 12.73
CA LEU A 159 -18.77 7.06 13.22
C LEU A 159 -20.11 6.78 13.90
N LEU A 160 -20.61 7.69 14.75
CA LEU A 160 -21.92 7.54 15.38
C LEU A 160 -23.05 7.54 14.35
N ASP A 161 -22.98 8.43 13.36
CA ASP A 161 -23.97 8.48 12.29
C ASP A 161 -23.96 7.18 11.47
N SER A 162 -22.78 6.61 11.20
CA SER A 162 -22.65 5.29 10.57
C SER A 162 -23.31 4.18 11.40
N PHE A 163 -23.15 4.20 12.72
CA PHE A 163 -23.82 3.22 13.59
C PHE A 163 -25.34 3.35 13.62
N ARG A 164 -25.87 4.58 13.56
CA ARG A 164 -27.31 4.85 13.48
C ARG A 164 -27.90 4.41 12.15
N ASN A 165 -27.19 4.66 11.06
CA ASN A 165 -27.62 4.31 9.71
C ASN A 165 -27.57 2.81 9.43
N GLU A 166 -26.80 2.04 10.22
CA GLU A 166 -26.57 0.61 10.02
C GLU A 166 -26.98 -0.25 11.25
N PRO A 167 -28.28 -0.38 11.57
CA PRO A 167 -28.76 -1.09 12.78
C PRO A 167 -28.32 -2.56 12.89
N TRP A 168 -28.04 -3.23 11.76
CA TRP A 168 -27.53 -4.62 11.73
C TRP A 168 -26.15 -4.76 12.40
N LEU A 169 -25.45 -3.64 12.63
CA LEU A 169 -24.27 -3.60 13.46
C LEU A 169 -24.61 -3.83 14.93
N GLY A 170 -25.83 -3.59 15.41
CA GLY A 170 -26.24 -3.75 16.81
C GLY A 170 -25.50 -2.80 17.77
N PHE A 171 -25.06 -1.64 17.29
CA PHE A 171 -24.52 -0.60 18.15
C PHE A 171 -25.65 0.36 18.52
N GLU A 172 -25.84 0.55 19.82
CA GLU A 172 -26.81 1.51 20.36
C GLU A 172 -26.05 2.78 20.74
N VAL A 173 -26.25 3.85 19.97
CA VAL A 173 -25.55 5.12 20.19
C VAL A 173 -26.17 5.83 21.38
N VAL A 174 -25.38 6.00 22.45
CA VAL A 174 -25.76 6.78 23.64
C VAL A 174 -25.61 8.27 23.37
N GLY A 175 -24.51 8.68 22.73
CA GLY A 175 -24.25 10.06 22.34
C GLY A 175 -22.78 10.44 22.45
N VAL A 176 -22.54 11.75 22.40
CA VAL A 176 -21.22 12.39 22.50
C VAL A 176 -21.06 13.00 23.88
N TYR A 177 -19.90 12.75 24.50
CA TYR A 177 -19.52 13.33 25.77
C TYR A 177 -18.34 14.27 25.57
N HIS A 178 -18.53 15.53 25.95
CA HIS A 178 -17.46 16.53 25.97
C HIS A 178 -17.81 17.62 26.98
N ASP A 179 -16.79 18.27 27.52
CA ASP A 179 -17.00 19.42 28.40
C ASP A 179 -17.62 20.60 27.61
N PRO A 180 -18.49 21.42 28.23
CA PRO A 180 -19.13 22.54 27.57
C PRO A 180 -18.10 23.55 27.05
N LYS A 181 -18.18 23.91 25.76
CA LYS A 181 -17.35 24.95 25.15
C LYS A 181 -18.20 26.21 24.87
N PRO A 182 -17.60 27.41 24.72
CA PRO A 182 -18.33 28.66 24.48
C PRO A 182 -19.18 28.73 23.18
N GLY A 183 -19.24 27.66 22.38
CA GLY A 183 -20.04 27.55 21.15
C GLY A 183 -21.30 26.69 21.28
N GLY A 184 -21.67 26.24 22.49
CA GLY A 184 -22.82 25.39 22.74
C GLY A 184 -22.50 23.88 22.69
N VAL A 185 -23.54 23.06 22.86
CA VAL A 185 -23.46 21.59 22.80
C VAL A 185 -24.08 21.08 21.50
N SER A 186 -23.55 19.99 20.96
CA SER A 186 -24.15 19.35 19.78
C SER A 186 -25.52 18.74 20.11
N ALA A 187 -26.36 18.51 19.10
CA ALA A 187 -27.64 17.84 19.28
C ALA A 187 -27.50 16.42 19.87
N ASP A 188 -26.33 15.81 19.72
CA ASP A 188 -25.98 14.48 20.21
C ASP A 188 -25.28 14.48 21.57
N TRP A 189 -25.22 15.62 22.24
CA TRP A 189 -24.56 15.75 23.54
C TRP A 189 -25.31 14.99 24.63
N ALA A 190 -24.63 14.00 25.22
CA ALA A 190 -25.16 13.16 26.29
C ALA A 190 -24.66 13.57 27.68
N GLY A 191 -23.55 14.31 27.78
CA GLY A 191 -22.99 14.75 29.05
C GLY A 191 -21.53 15.21 28.98
N ASN A 192 -20.95 15.52 30.13
CA ASN A 192 -19.52 15.85 30.27
C ASN A 192 -18.67 14.58 30.49
N PHE A 193 -17.35 14.73 30.60
CA PHE A 193 -16.47 13.56 30.78
C PHE A 193 -16.66 12.84 32.12
N GLU A 194 -17.09 13.54 33.17
CA GLU A 194 -17.38 12.92 34.46
C GLU A 194 -18.62 12.02 34.36
N GLN A 195 -19.69 12.51 33.71
CA GLN A 195 -20.90 11.74 33.43
C GLN A 195 -20.60 10.51 32.57
N LEU A 196 -19.69 10.61 31.59
CA LEU A 196 -19.24 9.46 30.80
C LEU A 196 -18.66 8.36 31.69
N ILE A 197 -17.84 8.74 32.67
CA ILE A 197 -17.19 7.79 33.60
C ILE A 197 -18.23 7.15 34.52
N ASP A 198 -19.19 7.94 35.01
CA ASP A 198 -20.29 7.42 35.84
C ASP A 198 -21.20 6.47 35.04
N ASP A 199 -21.49 6.80 33.78
CA ASP A 199 -22.27 5.94 32.89
C ASP A 199 -21.52 4.65 32.53
N ALA A 200 -20.20 4.74 32.36
CA ALA A 200 -19.32 3.60 32.17
C ALA A 200 -19.29 2.69 33.41
N LYS A 201 -19.17 3.26 34.62
CA LYS A 201 -19.20 2.52 35.89
C LYS A 201 -20.56 1.86 36.14
N ALA A 202 -21.65 2.53 35.77
CA ALA A 202 -23.01 1.99 35.85
C ALA A 202 -23.31 0.91 34.78
N SER A 203 -22.32 0.47 33.99
CA SER A 203 -22.49 -0.48 32.89
C SER A 203 -23.52 -0.02 31.84
N ARG A 204 -23.78 1.29 31.75
CA ARG A 204 -24.64 1.91 30.72
C ARG A 204 -23.94 2.03 29.38
N ILE A 205 -22.62 2.01 29.38
CA ILE A 205 -21.79 2.06 28.18
C ILE A 205 -20.95 0.79 28.12
N HIS A 206 -20.78 0.23 26.92
CA HIS A 206 -19.91 -0.93 26.71
C HIS A 206 -18.64 -0.53 25.97
N ASN A 207 -18.74 0.37 25.00
CA ASN A 207 -17.60 0.87 24.24
C ASN A 207 -17.54 2.40 24.30
N VAL A 208 -16.36 2.94 24.61
CA VAL A 208 -16.07 4.38 24.56
C VAL A 208 -15.07 4.63 23.45
N TYR A 209 -15.45 5.44 22.48
CA TYR A 209 -14.58 5.88 21.38
C TYR A 209 -14.03 7.28 21.68
N ILE A 210 -12.74 7.40 21.94
CA ILE A 210 -12.08 8.69 22.17
C ILE A 210 -11.76 9.34 20.82
N ALA A 211 -12.39 10.46 20.53
CA ALA A 211 -12.21 11.25 19.31
C ALA A 211 -11.80 12.68 19.70
N MET A 212 -10.57 12.81 20.19
CA MET A 212 -9.98 14.07 20.70
C MET A 212 -8.68 14.40 19.95
N SER A 213 -8.33 15.69 19.87
CA SER A 213 -7.09 16.13 19.21
C SER A 213 -5.86 15.79 20.05
N MET A 214 -4.70 15.67 19.40
CA MET A 214 -3.40 15.46 20.06
C MET A 214 -3.03 16.58 21.04
N SER A 215 -3.56 17.81 20.85
CA SER A 215 -3.41 18.90 21.83
C SER A 215 -3.96 18.54 23.21
N ASP A 216 -4.94 17.64 23.26
CA ASP A 216 -5.65 17.25 24.49
C ASP A 216 -5.04 15.99 25.13
N GLY A 217 -3.78 15.66 24.81
CA GLY A 217 -3.13 14.43 25.24
C GLY A 217 -3.13 14.20 26.76
N ALA A 218 -3.08 15.27 27.57
CA ALA A 218 -3.22 15.18 29.03
C ALA A 218 -4.62 14.70 29.44
N MET A 219 -5.66 15.19 28.77
CA MET A 219 -7.04 14.80 29.03
C MET A 219 -7.32 13.38 28.56
N VAL A 220 -6.85 12.99 27.37
CA VAL A 220 -6.95 11.59 26.90
C VAL A 220 -6.33 10.63 27.91
N LYS A 221 -5.13 10.96 28.44
CA LYS A 221 -4.47 10.15 29.46
C LYS A 221 -5.27 10.05 30.76
N LYS A 222 -5.89 11.14 31.21
CA LYS A 222 -6.78 11.16 32.37
C LYS A 222 -8.00 10.25 32.15
N LEU A 223 -8.69 10.41 31.02
CA LEU A 223 -9.89 9.65 30.66
C LEU A 223 -9.61 8.15 30.57
N VAL A 224 -8.51 7.76 29.90
CA VAL A 224 -8.09 6.36 29.80
C VAL A 224 -7.80 5.77 31.18
N ARG A 225 -7.18 6.54 32.07
CA ARG A 225 -6.88 6.09 33.44
C ARG A 225 -8.16 5.91 34.27
N GLU A 226 -9.12 6.81 34.16
CA GLU A 226 -10.37 6.75 34.91
C GLU A 226 -11.31 5.65 34.38
N LEU A 227 -11.36 5.46 33.06
CA LEU A 227 -12.12 4.37 32.43
C LEU A 227 -11.48 2.99 32.66
N ALA A 228 -10.20 2.91 33.04
CA ALA A 228 -9.54 1.64 33.34
C ALA A 228 -10.13 0.92 34.55
N ASP A 229 -10.86 1.63 35.42
CA ASP A 229 -11.60 1.08 36.56
C ASP A 229 -13.06 0.70 36.18
N THR A 230 -13.33 0.53 34.89
CA THR A 230 -14.66 0.16 34.37
C THR A 230 -14.56 -1.07 33.47
N THR A 231 -15.70 -1.67 33.12
CA THR A 231 -15.77 -2.79 32.16
C THR A 231 -15.83 -2.32 30.70
N CYS A 232 -15.72 -1.01 30.44
CA CYS A 232 -15.84 -0.46 29.10
C CYS A 232 -14.60 -0.79 28.26
N SER A 233 -14.83 -1.13 26.99
CA SER A 233 -13.76 -1.15 25.99
C SER A 233 -13.49 0.27 25.52
N VAL A 234 -12.25 0.75 25.69
CA VAL A 234 -11.85 2.10 25.28
C VAL A 234 -11.07 2.02 23.97
N ILE A 235 -11.54 2.72 22.94
CA ILE A 235 -10.97 2.73 21.59
C ILE A 235 -10.59 4.17 21.22
N LEU A 236 -9.37 4.41 20.75
CA LEU A 236 -8.93 5.73 20.28
C LEU A 236 -9.16 5.87 18.77
N ILE A 237 -9.81 6.96 18.36
CA ILE A 237 -9.93 7.39 16.96
C ILE A 237 -8.82 8.42 16.70
N PRO A 238 -7.81 8.08 15.88
CA PRO A 238 -6.74 9.02 15.56
C PRO A 238 -7.26 10.17 14.68
N ASP A 239 -6.73 11.38 14.89
CA ASP A 239 -6.95 12.50 13.96
C ASP A 239 -6.18 12.28 12.64
N VAL A 240 -6.47 13.06 11.59
CA VAL A 240 -5.87 12.88 10.24
C VAL A 240 -4.34 12.97 10.26
N PHE A 241 -3.78 13.81 11.13
CA PHE A 241 -2.32 13.91 11.33
C PHE A 241 -1.76 12.64 11.99
N THR A 242 -2.43 12.15 13.03
CA THR A 242 -2.10 10.89 13.70
C THR A 242 -2.25 9.70 12.76
N PHE A 243 -3.22 9.71 11.85
CA PHE A 243 -3.42 8.64 10.87
C PHE A 243 -2.25 8.53 9.89
N ASN A 244 -1.75 9.66 9.37
CA ASN A 244 -0.57 9.71 8.52
C ASN A 244 0.70 9.27 9.26
N ILE A 245 0.81 9.61 10.54
CA ILE A 245 1.92 9.20 11.41
C ILE A 245 1.82 7.70 11.76
N LEU A 246 0.63 7.17 12.07
CA LEU A 246 0.40 5.75 12.41
C LEU A 246 0.54 4.80 11.21
N HIS A 247 0.33 5.29 9.97
CA HIS A 247 0.64 4.53 8.76
C HIS A 247 2.16 4.44 8.50
N SER A 248 2.97 5.29 9.15
CA SER A 248 4.41 5.02 9.21
C SER A 248 4.62 3.83 10.15
N ARG A 249 5.42 2.85 9.72
CA ARG A 249 5.72 1.68 10.55
C ARG A 249 6.26 2.16 11.90
N VAL A 250 5.57 1.81 12.98
CA VAL A 250 6.15 1.96 14.32
C VAL A 250 7.35 1.03 14.38
N GLU A 251 8.54 1.61 14.41
CA GLU A 251 9.78 0.86 14.60
C GLU A 251 10.10 0.81 16.09
N GLU A 252 10.69 -0.28 16.55
CA GLU A 252 11.18 -0.37 17.92
C GLU A 252 12.68 -0.11 17.92
N MET A 253 13.10 1.03 18.46
CA MET A 253 14.51 1.36 18.66
C MET A 253 14.85 1.19 20.13
N SER A 254 15.57 0.11 20.47
CA SER A 254 16.01 -0.19 21.83
C SER A 254 14.87 -0.22 22.87
N GLY A 255 13.72 -0.80 22.53
CA GLY A 255 12.56 -0.86 23.43
C GLY A 255 11.65 0.35 23.40
N VAL A 256 11.99 1.38 22.60
CA VAL A 256 11.19 2.59 22.42
C VAL A 256 10.45 2.51 21.08
N PRO A 257 9.11 2.57 21.07
CA PRO A 257 8.37 2.72 19.84
C PRO A 257 8.63 4.11 19.26
N VAL A 258 9.27 4.16 18.09
CA VAL A 258 9.53 5.37 17.32
C VAL A 258 8.70 5.35 16.05
N VAL A 259 8.27 6.54 15.63
CA VAL A 259 7.36 6.71 14.50
C VAL A 259 8.03 7.62 13.48
N PRO A 260 8.58 7.07 12.38
CA PRO A 260 9.37 7.85 11.45
C PRO A 260 8.47 8.75 10.59
N LEU A 261 8.65 10.08 10.71
CA LEU A 261 7.83 11.06 9.97
C LEU A 261 8.15 11.14 8.48
N TYR A 262 9.40 10.84 8.10
CA TYR A 262 9.88 10.87 6.71
C TYR A 262 10.72 9.62 6.39
N ASP A 263 10.05 8.58 5.92
CA ASP A 263 10.68 7.32 5.51
C ASP A 263 10.29 6.88 4.09
N THR A 264 11.01 5.90 3.56
CA THR A 264 10.73 5.28 2.26
C THR A 264 10.16 3.87 2.45
N PRO A 265 9.13 3.47 1.68
CA PRO A 265 8.64 2.09 1.70
C PRO A 265 9.67 1.08 1.16
N LEU A 266 10.80 1.55 0.61
CA LEU A 266 11.93 0.75 0.14
C LEU A 266 12.93 0.39 1.25
N SER A 267 12.41 -0.15 2.36
CA SER A 267 13.20 -0.76 3.43
C SER A 267 13.09 -2.30 3.39
N GLY A 268 14.11 -3.00 3.92
CA GLY A 268 14.13 -4.47 4.00
C GLY A 268 13.91 -5.18 2.66
N ILE A 269 12.91 -6.06 2.62
CA ILE A 269 12.57 -6.92 1.47
C ILE A 269 12.15 -6.08 0.25
N ASN A 270 11.44 -4.98 0.45
CA ASN A 270 10.98 -4.12 -0.66
C ASN A 270 12.15 -3.54 -1.45
N ARG A 271 13.26 -3.22 -0.77
CA ARG A 271 14.50 -2.77 -1.42
C ARG A 271 15.10 -3.87 -2.30
N LEU A 272 15.07 -5.12 -1.84
CA LEU A 272 15.56 -6.27 -2.59
C LEU A 272 14.67 -6.54 -3.80
N LEU A 273 13.35 -6.51 -3.63
CA LEU A 273 12.39 -6.69 -4.72
C LEU A 273 12.53 -5.62 -5.80
N LYS A 274 12.57 -4.34 -5.40
CA LYS A 274 12.83 -3.21 -6.32
C LYS A 274 14.12 -3.41 -7.10
N ARG A 275 15.18 -3.88 -6.42
CA ARG A 275 16.48 -4.09 -7.03
C ARG A 275 16.47 -5.26 -8.02
N ALA A 276 15.83 -6.36 -7.67
CA ALA A 276 15.67 -7.51 -8.56
C ALA A 276 14.89 -7.11 -9.82
N GLU A 277 13.78 -6.39 -9.65
CA GLU A 277 12.99 -5.81 -10.73
C GLU A 277 13.85 -4.93 -11.66
N ASP A 278 14.59 -3.97 -11.11
CA ASP A 278 15.46 -3.08 -11.87
C ASP A 278 16.51 -3.84 -12.69
N ILE A 279 17.12 -4.89 -12.12
CA ILE A 279 18.12 -5.71 -12.82
C ILE A 279 17.49 -6.49 -13.97
N VAL A 280 16.37 -7.17 -13.71
CA VAL A 280 15.68 -8.02 -14.70
C VAL A 280 15.20 -7.18 -15.87
N LEU A 281 14.47 -6.09 -15.58
CA LEU A 281 13.92 -5.22 -16.61
C LEU A 281 15.03 -4.46 -17.37
N ALA A 282 16.06 -3.95 -16.68
CA ALA A 282 17.13 -3.22 -17.37
C ALA A 282 17.98 -4.15 -18.25
N SER A 283 18.21 -5.39 -17.83
CA SER A 283 18.92 -6.39 -18.64
C SER A 283 18.14 -6.75 -19.90
N LEU A 284 16.83 -6.98 -19.77
CA LEU A 284 15.95 -7.26 -20.90
C LEU A 284 15.91 -6.08 -21.89
N ILE A 285 15.71 -4.86 -21.37
CA ILE A 285 15.67 -3.65 -22.21
C ILE A 285 17.02 -3.44 -22.90
N LEU A 286 18.14 -3.54 -22.18
CA LEU A 286 19.48 -3.37 -22.74
C LEU A 286 19.78 -4.38 -23.85
N LEU A 287 19.38 -5.64 -23.67
CA LEU A 287 19.51 -6.67 -24.70
C LEU A 287 18.79 -6.24 -25.99
N LEU A 288 17.53 -5.81 -25.86
CA LEU A 288 16.68 -5.40 -26.98
C LEU A 288 17.20 -4.14 -27.69
N ILE A 289 17.68 -3.14 -26.94
CA ILE A 289 18.16 -1.88 -27.52
C ILE A 289 19.64 -1.90 -27.90
N SER A 290 20.37 -2.99 -27.62
CA SER A 290 21.81 -3.07 -27.88
C SER A 290 22.21 -2.78 -29.34
N PRO A 291 21.47 -3.21 -30.38
CA PRO A 291 21.81 -2.85 -31.76
C PRO A 291 21.63 -1.36 -32.01
N VAL A 292 20.57 -0.76 -31.44
CA VAL A 292 20.26 0.66 -31.55
C VAL A 292 21.34 1.51 -30.85
N LEU A 293 21.82 1.08 -29.68
CA LEU A 293 22.92 1.73 -28.97
C LEU A 293 24.20 1.79 -29.82
N CYS A 294 24.54 0.69 -30.51
CA CYS A 294 25.69 0.63 -31.42
C CYS A 294 25.54 1.58 -32.61
N CYS A 295 24.37 1.61 -33.24
CA CYS A 295 24.08 2.54 -34.34
C CYS A 295 24.18 4.01 -33.90
N ILE A 296 23.61 4.35 -32.74
CA ILE A 296 23.69 5.71 -32.18
C ILE A 296 25.14 6.07 -31.85
N ALA A 297 25.89 5.14 -31.25
CA ALA A 297 27.29 5.36 -30.91
C ALA A 297 28.14 5.73 -32.14
N LEU A 298 27.94 5.02 -33.25
CA LEU A 298 28.58 5.33 -34.54
C LEU A 298 28.15 6.70 -35.07
N ALA A 299 26.83 6.99 -35.09
CA ALA A 299 26.31 8.27 -35.57
C ALA A 299 26.87 9.46 -34.78
N VAL A 300 26.96 9.34 -33.45
CA VAL A 300 27.56 10.37 -32.58
C VAL A 300 29.04 10.53 -32.90
N LYS A 301 29.79 9.43 -33.03
CA LYS A 301 31.24 9.44 -33.29
C LYS A 301 31.59 10.08 -34.63
N LEU A 302 30.78 9.83 -35.66
CA LEU A 302 30.97 10.40 -37.00
C LEU A 302 30.52 11.86 -37.09
N SER A 303 29.61 12.31 -36.22
CA SER A 303 29.07 13.68 -36.27
C SER A 303 29.99 14.76 -35.67
N SER A 304 30.83 14.40 -34.69
CA SER A 304 31.72 15.36 -34.01
C SER A 304 32.89 14.66 -33.32
N PRO A 305 34.08 15.29 -33.22
CA PRO A 305 35.23 14.72 -32.53
C PRO A 305 34.98 14.63 -31.01
N GLY A 306 35.41 13.52 -30.40
CA GLY A 306 35.36 13.29 -28.94
C GLY A 306 34.78 11.92 -28.52
N PRO A 307 34.61 11.68 -27.21
CA PRO A 307 33.96 10.47 -26.69
C PRO A 307 32.45 10.44 -26.94
N VAL A 308 31.93 9.25 -27.25
CA VAL A 308 30.51 8.98 -27.53
C VAL A 308 29.63 9.22 -26.30
N ILE A 309 30.12 8.82 -25.12
CA ILE A 309 29.38 8.91 -23.85
C ILE A 309 29.83 10.18 -23.12
N PHE A 310 28.84 10.97 -22.69
CA PHE A 310 28.98 12.07 -21.74
C PHE A 310 28.52 11.60 -20.35
N ARG A 311 29.21 12.07 -19.31
CA ARG A 311 28.89 11.73 -17.91
C ARG A 311 28.67 13.00 -17.12
N GLN A 312 27.55 13.07 -16.41
CA GLN A 312 27.17 14.24 -15.62
C GLN A 312 26.91 13.87 -14.16
N THR A 313 27.40 14.68 -13.24
CA THR A 313 27.15 14.47 -11.81
C THR A 313 25.74 14.94 -11.43
N ARG A 314 25.04 14.09 -10.67
CA ARG A 314 23.66 14.28 -10.19
C ARG A 314 23.55 13.78 -8.75
N TYR A 315 22.52 14.22 -8.03
CA TYR A 315 22.17 13.58 -6.76
C TYR A 315 21.46 12.25 -6.99
N GLY A 316 21.95 11.23 -6.30
CA GLY A 316 21.33 9.92 -6.16
C GLY A 316 20.57 9.80 -4.84
N MET A 317 20.36 8.56 -4.41
CA MET A 317 19.75 8.26 -3.11
C MET A 317 20.57 8.88 -1.97
N ASP A 318 19.87 9.43 -0.98
CA ASP A 318 20.41 10.17 0.17
C ASP A 318 21.28 11.39 -0.21
N GLY A 319 21.08 11.93 -1.42
CA GLY A 319 21.88 13.04 -1.93
C GLY A 319 23.31 12.65 -2.34
N LYS A 320 23.65 11.35 -2.38
CA LYS A 320 24.99 10.90 -2.78
C LYS A 320 25.25 11.22 -4.25
N PRO A 321 26.41 11.77 -4.63
CA PRO A 321 26.70 12.10 -6.02
C PRO A 321 26.83 10.83 -6.87
N ILE A 322 26.12 10.79 -8.01
CA ILE A 322 26.18 9.72 -9.01
C ILE A 322 26.57 10.29 -10.38
N LYS A 323 27.26 9.51 -11.19
CA LYS A 323 27.59 9.85 -12.59
C LYS A 323 26.55 9.26 -13.52
N VAL A 324 25.67 10.10 -14.07
CA VAL A 324 24.63 9.71 -15.04
C VAL A 324 25.20 9.73 -16.46
N TRP A 325 24.98 8.67 -17.21
CA TRP A 325 25.56 8.47 -18.54
C TRP A 325 24.55 8.85 -19.62
N LYS A 326 25.00 9.58 -20.63
CA LYS A 326 24.20 9.96 -21.80
C LYS A 326 25.03 9.88 -23.06
N PHE A 327 24.40 9.78 -24.23
CA PHE A 327 25.10 10.05 -25.47
C PHE A 327 25.39 11.55 -25.59
N ARG A 328 26.54 11.87 -26.18
CA ARG A 328 26.89 13.25 -26.48
C ARG A 328 25.92 13.83 -27.51
N SER A 329 25.21 14.88 -27.12
CA SER A 329 24.32 15.64 -28.01
C SER A 329 24.81 17.07 -28.29
N MET A 330 25.85 17.53 -27.60
CA MET A 330 26.42 18.89 -27.71
C MET A 330 27.91 18.85 -28.03
N LYS A 331 28.42 19.90 -28.70
CA LYS A 331 29.84 20.05 -29.06
C LYS A 331 30.72 20.31 -27.83
N VAL A 332 30.17 20.98 -26.81
CA VAL A 332 30.86 21.33 -25.56
C VAL A 332 30.40 20.39 -24.46
N MET A 333 31.34 19.99 -23.58
CA MET A 333 31.06 19.17 -22.39
C MET A 333 31.16 20.04 -21.13
N GLU A 334 30.09 20.76 -20.80
CA GLU A 334 30.04 21.54 -19.57
C GLU A 334 29.77 20.62 -18.37
N ASN A 335 30.75 20.51 -17.48
CA ASN A 335 30.68 19.79 -16.21
C ASN A 335 31.08 20.68 -15.02
N ASP A 336 30.92 22.00 -15.18
CA ASP A 336 31.33 23.01 -14.20
C ASP A 336 30.26 23.31 -13.14
N LYS A 337 30.64 24.08 -12.11
CA LYS A 337 29.78 24.43 -10.97
C LYS A 337 28.51 25.18 -11.36
N VAL A 338 28.51 25.88 -12.49
CA VAL A 338 27.36 26.55 -13.09
C VAL A 338 27.04 25.84 -14.40
N VAL A 339 25.96 25.07 -14.44
CA VAL A 339 25.47 24.42 -15.66
C VAL A 339 24.25 25.18 -16.12
N THR A 340 24.37 25.93 -17.22
CA THR A 340 23.25 26.62 -17.83
C THR A 340 22.32 25.59 -18.48
N GLN A 341 21.04 25.59 -18.10
CA GLN A 341 20.06 24.70 -18.72
C GLN A 341 19.99 24.97 -20.23
N ALA A 342 20.06 23.92 -21.05
CA ALA A 342 19.99 24.07 -22.48
C ALA A 342 18.57 24.50 -22.90
N THR A 343 18.47 25.63 -23.58
CA THR A 343 17.22 26.21 -24.08
C THR A 343 16.82 25.61 -25.43
N GLN A 344 15.60 25.92 -25.88
CA GLN A 344 15.17 25.58 -27.24
C GLN A 344 16.11 26.22 -28.28
N ASN A 345 16.51 25.45 -29.30
CA ASN A 345 17.45 25.85 -30.37
C ASN A 345 18.86 26.27 -29.92
N ASP A 346 19.40 25.64 -28.87
CA ASP A 346 20.76 25.92 -28.39
C ASP A 346 21.84 25.64 -29.47
N PRO A 347 22.70 26.63 -29.82
CA PRO A 347 23.69 26.51 -30.90
C PRO A 347 24.79 25.47 -30.62
N ARG A 348 24.92 25.01 -29.37
CA ARG A 348 25.90 23.99 -28.98
C ARG A 348 25.46 22.58 -29.37
N VAL A 349 24.20 22.37 -29.75
CA VAL A 349 23.62 21.06 -30.08
C VAL A 349 23.98 20.64 -31.51
N THR A 350 24.42 19.39 -31.71
CA THR A 350 24.72 18.87 -33.06
C THR A 350 23.43 18.44 -33.78
N ARG A 351 23.43 18.31 -35.12
CA ARG A 351 22.24 17.84 -35.87
C ARG A 351 21.76 16.46 -35.39
N VAL A 352 22.69 15.52 -35.21
CA VAL A 352 22.42 14.21 -34.60
C VAL A 352 21.96 14.36 -33.15
N GLY A 353 22.61 15.24 -32.37
CA GLY A 353 22.24 15.53 -31.00
C GLY A 353 20.83 16.08 -30.85
N ASN A 354 20.36 16.89 -31.80
CA ASN A 354 19.00 17.42 -31.81
C ASN A 354 17.99 16.27 -32.00
N PHE A 355 18.25 15.36 -32.94
CA PHE A 355 17.43 14.16 -33.11
C PHE A 355 17.40 13.29 -31.85
N LEU A 356 18.57 13.04 -31.23
CA LEU A 356 18.66 12.24 -30.01
C LEU A 356 17.92 12.86 -28.83
N ARG A 357 17.99 14.19 -28.64
CA ARG A 357 17.26 14.89 -27.57
C ARG A 357 15.75 14.87 -27.79
N ARG A 358 15.30 15.12 -29.01
CA ARG A 358 13.86 15.08 -29.38
C ARG A 358 13.23 13.72 -29.13
N THR A 359 13.98 12.66 -29.41
CA THR A 359 13.54 11.27 -29.22
C THR A 359 13.91 10.70 -27.84
N SER A 360 14.62 11.47 -27.00
CA SER A 360 15.19 11.02 -25.73
C SER A 360 16.12 9.80 -25.83
N LEU A 361 16.63 9.51 -27.03
CA LEU A 361 17.55 8.41 -27.28
C LEU A 361 18.93 8.67 -26.67
N ASP A 362 19.25 9.93 -26.35
CA ASP A 362 20.48 10.28 -25.64
C ASP A 362 20.53 9.75 -24.20
N GLU A 363 19.37 9.41 -23.61
CA GLU A 363 19.26 8.90 -22.24
C GLU A 363 19.37 7.37 -22.13
N LEU A 364 19.40 6.63 -23.25
CA LEU A 364 19.48 5.16 -23.22
C LEU A 364 20.70 4.58 -22.47
N PRO A 365 21.90 5.20 -22.47
CA PRO A 365 23.02 4.71 -21.66
C PRO A 365 22.73 4.66 -20.14
N GLN A 366 21.70 5.36 -19.66
CA GLN A 366 21.29 5.34 -18.24
C GLN A 366 20.82 3.95 -17.78
N PHE A 367 20.41 3.05 -18.66
CA PHE A 367 20.11 1.66 -18.25
C PHE A 367 21.35 0.95 -17.67
N ILE A 368 22.57 1.37 -18.05
CA ILE A 368 23.81 0.89 -17.41
C ILE A 368 23.95 1.45 -15.98
N ASN A 369 23.49 2.69 -15.74
CA ASN A 369 23.41 3.24 -14.38
C ASN A 369 22.43 2.47 -13.49
N VAL A 370 21.37 1.92 -14.08
CA VAL A 370 20.44 1.03 -13.38
C VAL A 370 21.14 -0.28 -13.01
N LEU A 371 21.81 -0.95 -13.94
CA LEU A 371 22.53 -2.19 -13.64
C LEU A 371 23.65 -2.00 -12.61
N THR A 372 24.40 -0.89 -12.67
CA THR A 372 25.43 -0.55 -11.68
C THR A 372 24.87 -0.07 -10.33
N GLY A 373 23.55 0.16 -10.26
CA GLY A 373 22.85 0.45 -9.02
C GLY A 373 22.84 1.91 -8.61
N GLY A 374 23.35 2.83 -9.43
CA GLY A 374 23.27 4.28 -9.19
C GLY A 374 21.89 4.87 -9.50
N MET A 375 21.11 4.21 -10.36
CA MET A 375 19.75 4.60 -10.75
C MET A 375 18.78 3.42 -10.62
N SER A 376 17.49 3.73 -10.76
CA SER A 376 16.37 2.79 -10.92
C SER A 376 15.73 3.02 -12.30
N ILE A 377 14.96 2.06 -12.83
CA ILE A 377 14.18 2.30 -14.05
C ILE A 377 13.11 3.35 -13.77
N VAL A 378 12.36 3.15 -12.67
CA VAL A 378 11.30 4.04 -12.21
C VAL A 378 11.74 4.77 -10.95
N GLY A 379 11.63 6.09 -10.95
CA GLY A 379 12.04 6.94 -9.83
C GLY A 379 11.97 8.44 -10.12
N PRO A 380 12.18 9.29 -9.11
CA PRO A 380 12.29 10.74 -9.29
C PRO A 380 13.39 11.09 -10.30
N ARG A 381 13.13 12.04 -11.20
CA ARG A 381 14.12 12.40 -12.24
C ARG A 381 15.35 13.09 -11.61
N PRO A 382 16.58 12.70 -11.96
CA PRO A 382 17.78 13.36 -11.41
C PRO A 382 17.97 14.77 -11.98
N HIS A 383 18.00 15.78 -11.12
CA HIS A 383 18.32 17.17 -11.51
C HIS A 383 19.80 17.49 -11.29
N ALA A 384 20.27 18.51 -12.02
CA ALA A 384 21.59 19.08 -11.80
C ALA A 384 21.74 19.53 -10.35
N VAL A 385 22.94 19.33 -9.80
CA VAL A 385 23.26 19.69 -8.41
C VAL A 385 22.96 21.16 -8.14
N ALA A 386 23.33 22.05 -9.06
CA ALA A 386 23.03 23.48 -8.98
C ALA A 386 21.51 23.78 -8.84
N HIS A 387 20.66 23.09 -9.58
CA HIS A 387 19.20 23.27 -9.48
C HIS A 387 18.66 22.74 -8.16
N ASN A 388 19.20 21.63 -7.66
CA ASN A 388 18.78 21.10 -6.36
C ASN A 388 19.07 22.08 -5.22
N GLU A 389 20.22 22.75 -5.23
CA GLU A 389 20.56 23.74 -4.22
C GLU A 389 19.66 24.98 -4.29
N GLN A 390 19.30 25.42 -5.50
CA GLN A 390 18.35 26.51 -5.69
C GLN A 390 16.94 26.16 -5.16
N TYR A 391 16.36 25.05 -5.63
CA TYR A 391 14.98 24.71 -5.30
C TYR A 391 14.80 24.20 -3.86
N ARG A 392 15.84 23.64 -3.23
CA ARG A 392 15.79 23.24 -1.82
C ARG A 392 15.46 24.41 -0.89
N GLN A 393 15.84 25.63 -1.26
CA GLN A 393 15.55 26.83 -0.48
C GLN A 393 14.14 27.39 -0.73
N LEU A 394 13.53 27.02 -1.86
CA LEU A 394 12.26 27.58 -2.32
C LEU A 394 11.07 26.65 -2.10
N ILE A 395 11.30 25.33 -2.06
CA ILE A 395 10.25 24.30 -1.99
C ILE A 395 10.44 23.46 -0.72
N GLU A 396 9.46 23.49 0.17
CA GLU A 396 9.45 22.66 1.37
C GLU A 396 9.46 21.16 1.00
N GLY A 397 10.25 20.37 1.73
CA GLY A 397 10.32 18.93 1.48
C GLY A 397 11.00 18.52 0.16
N TYR A 398 11.56 19.46 -0.61
CA TYR A 398 12.22 19.19 -1.90
C TYR A 398 13.22 18.03 -1.84
N MET A 399 14.00 17.95 -0.77
CA MET A 399 15.04 16.92 -0.61
C MET A 399 14.49 15.52 -0.37
N LEU A 400 13.24 15.39 0.06
CA LEU A 400 12.62 14.10 0.35
C LEU A 400 12.56 13.19 -0.89
N ARG A 401 12.58 13.77 -2.10
CA ARG A 401 12.67 13.01 -3.34
C ARG A 401 13.94 12.16 -3.48
N HIS A 402 15.00 12.50 -2.74
CA HIS A 402 16.25 11.73 -2.73
C HIS A 402 16.22 10.54 -1.76
N LYS A 403 15.09 10.28 -1.08
CA LYS A 403 14.91 9.07 -0.27
C LYS A 403 14.81 7.78 -1.11
N MET A 404 14.69 7.91 -2.44
CA MET A 404 14.73 6.80 -3.39
C MET A 404 15.76 7.05 -4.49
N LYS A 405 16.15 5.99 -5.21
CA LYS A 405 17.10 6.13 -6.34
C LYS A 405 16.43 6.93 -7.45
N PRO A 406 17.17 7.81 -8.14
CA PRO A 406 16.64 8.50 -9.28
C PRO A 406 16.28 7.53 -10.40
N GLY A 407 15.21 7.86 -11.12
CA GLY A 407 14.65 7.06 -12.21
C GLY A 407 15.04 7.56 -13.60
N ILE A 408 15.05 6.64 -14.57
CA ILE A 408 15.03 7.00 -16.00
C ILE A 408 13.65 7.61 -16.33
N THR A 409 12.59 6.87 -15.98
CA THR A 409 11.19 7.34 -16.02
C THR A 409 10.64 7.54 -14.60
N GLY A 410 9.50 8.19 -14.47
CA GLY A 410 8.87 8.43 -13.17
C GLY A 410 7.44 8.96 -13.28
N TRP A 411 6.72 8.94 -12.16
CA TRP A 411 5.30 9.32 -12.12
C TRP A 411 5.06 10.77 -12.56
N ALA A 412 5.90 11.71 -12.12
CA ALA A 412 5.84 13.10 -12.58
C ALA A 412 6.00 13.22 -14.11
N GLN A 413 6.87 12.39 -14.71
CA GLN A 413 7.08 12.41 -16.16
C GLN A 413 5.85 11.90 -16.93
N ILE A 414 5.20 10.85 -16.44
CA ILE A 414 3.98 10.27 -17.03
C ILE A 414 2.80 11.24 -16.96
N ASN A 415 2.75 12.08 -15.92
CA ASN A 415 1.72 13.10 -15.73
C ASN A 415 2.05 14.44 -16.41
N GLY A 416 3.03 14.48 -17.31
CA GLY A 416 3.32 15.65 -18.13
C GLY A 416 4.27 16.68 -17.50
N TRP A 417 4.71 16.46 -16.26
CA TRP A 417 5.66 17.33 -15.57
C TRP A 417 7.11 17.03 -15.96
N ARG A 418 7.38 16.72 -17.23
CA ARG A 418 8.73 16.40 -17.76
C ARG A 418 9.50 17.61 -18.31
N GLY A 419 8.78 18.62 -18.81
CA GLY A 419 9.33 19.76 -19.55
C GLY A 419 10.11 20.79 -18.71
N GLU A 420 10.29 21.99 -19.26
CA GLU A 420 10.98 23.09 -18.59
C GLU A 420 10.28 23.50 -17.27
N THR A 421 11.08 23.80 -16.25
CA THR A 421 10.62 24.28 -14.95
C THR A 421 10.86 25.77 -14.83
N ASP A 422 10.24 26.52 -15.75
CA ASP A 422 10.43 27.98 -15.84
C ASP A 422 9.75 28.71 -14.68
N THR A 423 8.76 28.07 -14.05
CA THR A 423 8.04 28.61 -12.91
C THR A 423 8.18 27.69 -11.70
N LEU A 424 8.20 28.30 -10.52
CA LEU A 424 8.27 27.59 -9.24
C LEU A 424 7.11 26.58 -9.10
N GLU A 425 5.90 26.97 -9.47
CA GLU A 425 4.69 26.12 -9.43
C GLU A 425 4.84 24.83 -10.25
N LYS A 426 5.44 24.89 -11.45
CA LYS A 426 5.70 23.69 -12.26
C LYS A 426 6.68 22.75 -11.55
N MET A 427 7.66 23.31 -10.83
CA MET A 427 8.62 22.53 -10.08
C MET A 427 8.00 21.93 -8.82
N GLU A 428 7.15 22.67 -8.11
CA GLU A 428 6.39 22.16 -6.96
C GLU A 428 5.49 21.00 -7.36
N LYS A 429 4.73 21.14 -8.45
CA LYS A 429 3.90 20.04 -8.99
C LYS A 429 4.75 18.82 -9.31
N ARG A 430 5.91 18.99 -9.95
CA ARG A 430 6.83 17.86 -10.20
C ARG A 430 7.26 17.17 -8.90
N VAL A 431 7.61 17.94 -7.86
CA VAL A 431 7.99 17.39 -6.56
C VAL A 431 6.82 16.66 -5.91
N GLU A 432 5.62 17.20 -5.98
CA GLU A 432 4.39 16.58 -5.47
C GLU A 432 4.19 15.17 -6.04
N PHE A 433 4.25 15.03 -7.37
CA PHE A 433 4.14 13.73 -8.05
C PHE A 433 5.32 12.78 -7.74
N ASP A 434 6.53 13.30 -7.53
CA ASP A 434 7.66 12.47 -7.11
C ASP A 434 7.46 11.94 -5.67
N LEU A 435 6.93 12.76 -4.76
CA LEU A 435 6.64 12.37 -3.39
C LEU A 435 5.45 11.40 -3.32
N GLU A 436 4.43 11.58 -4.14
CA GLU A 436 3.32 10.65 -4.29
C GLU A 436 3.83 9.26 -4.69
N TYR A 437 4.71 9.19 -5.70
CA TYR A 437 5.35 7.94 -6.11
C TYR A 437 6.17 7.30 -4.99
N ILE A 438 6.92 8.09 -4.21
CA ILE A 438 7.68 7.56 -3.07
C ILE A 438 6.76 6.98 -2.01
N ARG A 439 5.63 7.63 -1.70
CA ARG A 439 4.69 7.17 -0.67
C ARG A 439 3.96 5.90 -1.08
N GLU A 440 3.53 5.83 -2.34
CA GLU A 440 2.68 4.76 -2.86
C GLU A 440 3.44 3.67 -3.63
N TRP A 441 4.77 3.63 -3.49
CA TRP A 441 5.58 2.69 -4.23
C TRP A 441 5.08 1.25 -4.05
N SER A 442 4.90 0.57 -5.18
CA SER A 442 4.61 -0.85 -5.27
C SER A 442 5.12 -1.37 -6.61
N ILE A 443 5.39 -2.67 -6.70
CA ILE A 443 5.83 -3.32 -7.94
C ILE A 443 4.82 -3.08 -9.08
N TRP A 444 3.52 -3.12 -8.76
CA TRP A 444 2.46 -2.84 -9.74
C TRP A 444 2.47 -1.39 -10.22
N PHE A 445 2.83 -0.44 -9.34
CA PHE A 445 2.95 0.94 -9.74
C PHE A 445 4.14 1.16 -10.68
N ASP A 446 5.28 0.51 -10.43
CA ASP A 446 6.45 0.55 -11.33
C ASP A 446 6.09 -0.05 -12.70
N ILE A 447 5.46 -1.23 -12.75
CA ILE A 447 5.00 -1.86 -14.00
C ILE A 447 4.04 -0.93 -14.76
N LYS A 448 3.08 -0.31 -14.06
CA LYS A 448 2.15 0.67 -14.64
C LYS A 448 2.92 1.86 -15.25
N ILE A 449 3.91 2.41 -14.54
CA ILE A 449 4.71 3.53 -15.04
C ILE A 449 5.54 3.11 -16.25
N VAL A 450 6.19 1.94 -16.22
CA VAL A 450 6.95 1.40 -17.36
C VAL A 450 6.05 1.24 -18.58
N PHE A 451 4.87 0.62 -18.41
CA PHE A 451 3.89 0.47 -19.49
C PHE A 451 3.44 1.83 -20.05
N LEU A 452 3.06 2.77 -19.18
CA LEU A 452 2.68 4.12 -19.59
C LEU A 452 3.82 4.90 -20.25
N THR A 453 5.08 4.59 -19.91
CA THR A 453 6.26 5.22 -20.52
C THR A 453 6.38 4.87 -21.99
N ILE A 454 6.01 3.67 -22.40
CA ILE A 454 6.04 3.25 -23.81
C ILE A 454 5.12 4.14 -24.65
N PHE A 455 3.92 4.44 -24.15
CA PHE A 455 2.90 5.23 -24.87
C PHE A 455 3.04 6.75 -24.69
N LYS A 456 3.33 7.21 -23.47
CA LYS A 456 3.35 8.64 -23.10
C LYS A 456 4.76 9.22 -23.00
N GLY A 457 5.78 8.39 -22.82
CA GLY A 457 7.15 8.81 -22.57
C GLY A 457 7.94 9.17 -23.83
N PHE A 458 7.69 8.50 -24.96
CA PHE A 458 8.41 8.73 -26.23
C PHE A 458 7.66 9.62 -27.25
N VAL A 459 6.37 9.90 -27.03
CA VAL A 459 5.48 10.55 -28.02
C VAL A 459 5.06 11.98 -27.60
N ASN A 460 5.64 12.55 -26.55
CA ASN A 460 5.09 13.79 -25.96
C ASN A 460 5.64 15.09 -26.57
N LYS A 461 4.72 16.03 -26.87
CA LYS A 461 4.98 17.36 -27.48
C LYS A 461 5.83 18.33 -26.62
N ALA A 462 6.17 17.95 -25.38
CA ALA A 462 6.98 18.75 -24.46
C ALA A 462 8.45 18.32 -24.40
N ALA A 463 8.87 17.33 -25.20
CA ALA A 463 10.27 17.05 -25.45
C ALA A 463 10.77 18.03 -26.53
N TYR A 464 11.47 19.08 -26.08
CA TYR A 464 12.15 20.15 -26.85
C TYR A 464 12.09 20.11 -28.37
#